data_AF-A0A9C6S9Q8-F1
#
_entry.id   AF-A0A9C6S9Q8-F1
#
_cell.length_a   1.000
_cell.length_b   1.000
_cell.length_c   1.000
_cell.angle_alpha   90.00
_cell.angle_beta   90.00
_cell.angle_gamma   90.00
#
_symmetry.space_group_name_H-M   'P 1'
#
loop_
_entity.id
_entity.type
_entity.pdbx_description
1 polymer ?
#
loop_
_entity_poly.entity_id
_entity_poly.type
_entity_poly.pdbx_seq_one_letter_code
_entity_poly.pdbx_strand_id
1 'polypeptide(L)'
;MSKNDSYDVSTIRARSGVYMSCDLYDGIHRNQNEVLILLIFLLVPIHAFKKTVRCYKKLFTYVFRHGDRTPTESYPNDPYRDYKWQGGWGALTKEGMIRMYNIGQWIRNEYGSIIGNKYESGLSLTQSTYADRCIMSAQVLLAALYPPNSEEIFVPGLMWHPVPVHSTPRHLDKTIVVKAPCPRLEEALKEAYANESKRPESPSAEYFQELSNYTAKNISTITDVEFLYNTLEIEERNGLKLPEWTNKYYNQHMREIAARSLAIFTSNTLQQRLRGGPLLKEILERLHAFNDGQDTRRTYLYSAHDITLVNLLRTMGFTNEYFKPDYGSTLIFELHVASNSADTELKLMYLNDTEKMTLYHMNIPKCGIPCRLKTLTKLWKDVLPENWDDECLLL
;
A
#
# COMPACT_ATOMS: atom_id res chain seq x y z
N MET A 1 10.28 58.66 -10.59
CA MET A 1 8.91 58.77 -11.14
C MET A 1 8.66 57.53 -11.98
N SER A 2 7.90 56.54 -11.45
CA SER A 2 6.54 56.16 -11.91
C SER A 2 6.58 55.52 -13.32
N LYS A 3 6.09 54.30 -13.62
CA LYS A 3 5.03 53.47 -13.01
C LYS A 3 5.03 52.08 -13.68
N ASN A 4 4.60 51.08 -12.89
CA ASN A 4 3.78 49.90 -13.22
C ASN A 4 4.25 48.85 -14.25
N ASP A 5 4.73 47.73 -13.71
CA ASP A 5 4.61 46.39 -14.29
C ASP A 5 3.18 45.84 -14.07
N SER A 6 2.54 45.39 -15.14
CA SER A 6 1.31 44.59 -15.12
C SER A 6 1.61 43.19 -15.64
N TYR A 7 1.71 42.21 -14.73
CA TYR A 7 1.63 40.80 -15.09
C TYR A 7 0.22 40.30 -14.83
N ASP A 8 -0.43 39.89 -15.91
CA ASP A 8 -1.74 39.26 -15.97
C ASP A 8 -1.62 37.80 -15.48
N VAL A 9 -2.31 37.47 -14.38
CA VAL A 9 -2.46 36.09 -13.89
C VAL A 9 -3.95 35.77 -13.92
N SER A 10 -4.42 35.34 -15.08
CA SER A 10 -5.73 34.73 -15.21
C SER A 10 -5.71 33.26 -14.73
N THR A 11 -6.64 32.96 -13.82
CA THR A 11 -7.24 31.63 -13.55
C THR A 11 -6.56 30.67 -12.56
N ILE A 12 -6.62 31.01 -11.26
CA ILE A 12 -6.70 30.00 -10.19
C ILE A 12 -8.19 29.78 -9.89
N ARG A 13 -8.73 28.63 -10.29
CA ARG A 13 -10.05 28.16 -9.84
C ARG A 13 -9.96 27.81 -8.35
N ALA A 14 -10.53 28.66 -7.51
CA ALA A 14 -10.73 28.40 -6.09
C ALA A 14 -11.67 27.18 -5.91
N ARG A 15 -11.18 26.09 -5.31
CA ARG A 15 -12.02 25.07 -4.70
C ARG A 15 -12.54 25.63 -3.37
N SER A 16 -13.78 26.09 -3.37
CA SER A 16 -14.47 26.55 -2.16
C SER A 16 -15.02 25.35 -1.37
N GLY A 17 -14.28 24.94 -0.35
CA GLY A 17 -14.74 24.07 0.72
C GLY A 17 -13.95 24.37 1.98
N VAL A 18 -14.58 25.00 2.98
CA VAL A 18 -13.97 25.18 4.30
C VAL A 18 -14.08 23.82 5.01
N TYR A 19 -12.96 23.13 5.18
CA TYR A 19 -12.88 21.88 5.93
C TYR A 19 -12.60 22.20 7.39
N MET A 20 -13.48 21.79 8.30
CA MET A 20 -13.25 21.89 9.75
C MET A 20 -13.31 20.48 10.34
N SER A 21 -12.31 20.13 11.16
CA SER A 21 -12.30 18.86 11.89
C SER A 21 -13.52 18.75 12.81
N CYS A 22 -14.15 17.58 12.91
CA CYS A 22 -15.30 17.38 13.82
C CYS A 22 -14.91 17.64 15.28
N ASP A 23 -13.66 17.41 15.68
CA ASP A 23 -13.16 17.72 17.02
C ASP A 23 -13.16 19.25 17.31
N LEU A 24 -12.91 20.07 16.28
CA LEU A 24 -13.01 21.53 16.37
C LEU A 24 -14.47 22.01 16.37
N TYR A 25 -15.34 21.41 15.56
CA TYR A 25 -16.77 21.73 15.55
C TYR A 25 -17.44 21.37 16.89
N ASP A 26 -17.16 20.18 17.41
CA ASP A 26 -17.69 19.72 18.70
C ASP A 26 -17.05 20.48 19.88
N GLY A 27 -15.77 20.88 19.77
CA GLY A 27 -15.09 21.72 20.75
C GLY A 27 -15.66 23.15 20.82
N ILE A 28 -15.99 23.75 19.67
CA ILE A 28 -16.65 25.06 19.57
C ILE A 28 -18.06 25.00 20.16
N HIS A 29 -18.78 23.88 20.00
CA HIS A 29 -20.11 23.71 20.60
C HIS A 29 -20.10 23.32 22.08
N ARG A 30 -19.04 22.68 22.59
CA ARG A 30 -18.92 22.32 24.01
C ARG A 30 -18.53 23.48 24.93
N ASN A 31 -17.74 24.45 24.45
CA ASN A 31 -17.33 25.61 25.24
C ASN A 31 -18.25 26.82 25.00
N GLN A 32 -19.49 26.73 25.51
CA GLN A 32 -20.35 27.90 25.69
C GLN A 32 -20.01 28.62 27.01
N ASN A 33 -18.80 29.18 27.14
CA ASN A 33 -18.49 30.14 28.20
C ASN A 33 -17.98 31.45 27.60
N GLU A 34 -18.94 32.35 27.56
CA GLU A 34 -19.03 33.80 27.36
C GLU A 34 -17.77 34.66 27.13
N VAL A 35 -17.95 35.58 26.16
CA VAL A 35 -17.62 37.03 26.16
C VAL A 35 -16.86 37.53 24.91
N LEU A 36 -16.09 36.71 24.18
CA LEU A 36 -15.33 37.21 23.01
C LEU A 36 -15.98 36.96 21.63
N ILE A 37 -17.28 36.68 21.58
CA ILE A 37 -18.02 36.40 20.33
C ILE A 37 -19.02 37.53 19.98
N LEU A 38 -19.15 38.55 20.82
CA LEU A 38 -20.20 39.56 20.66
C LEU A 38 -19.91 40.70 19.67
N LEU A 39 -18.70 40.81 19.10
CA LEU A 39 -18.34 41.96 18.23
C LEU A 39 -18.29 41.67 16.72
N ILE A 40 -18.39 40.42 16.27
CA ILE A 40 -18.36 40.07 14.83
C ILE A 40 -19.75 39.74 14.27
N PHE A 41 -20.77 39.57 15.13
CA PHE A 41 -22.09 39.08 14.74
C PHE A 41 -23.12 40.14 14.29
N LEU A 42 -22.74 41.41 14.17
CA LEU A 42 -23.71 42.48 13.87
C LEU A 42 -23.99 42.74 12.37
N LEU A 43 -23.37 42.02 11.42
CA LEU A 43 -23.54 42.35 9.99
C LEU A 43 -23.79 41.18 9.02
N VAL A 44 -24.12 39.97 9.49
CA VAL A 44 -24.57 38.89 8.60
C VAL A 44 -25.84 38.23 9.18
N PRO A 45 -26.96 38.18 8.43
CA PRO A 45 -28.16 37.51 8.91
C PRO A 45 -27.84 36.02 9.15
N ILE A 46 -28.03 35.58 10.40
CA ILE A 46 -27.77 34.22 10.92
C ILE A 46 -28.50 33.12 10.10
N HIS A 47 -29.46 33.49 9.26
CA HIS A 47 -30.20 32.58 8.39
C HIS A 47 -29.45 32.16 7.11
N ALA A 48 -28.33 32.81 6.76
CA ALA A 48 -27.59 32.52 5.52
C ALA A 48 -26.32 31.65 5.72
N PHE A 49 -25.98 31.26 6.96
CA PHE A 49 -24.87 30.34 7.27
C PHE A 49 -25.30 28.91 7.61
N LYS A 50 -26.52 28.49 7.23
CA LYS A 50 -26.85 27.06 7.05
C LYS A 50 -26.31 26.55 5.70
N LYS A 51 -25.07 26.87 5.34
CA LYS A 51 -24.33 26.02 4.40
C LYS A 51 -23.90 24.82 5.21
N THR A 52 -24.56 23.69 4.95
CA THR A 52 -24.33 22.38 5.54
C THR A 52 -22.84 22.06 5.53
N VAL A 53 -22.13 22.35 6.62
CA VAL A 53 -20.79 21.80 6.84
C VAL A 53 -21.04 20.31 7.07
N ARG A 54 -20.90 19.51 6.00
CA ARG A 54 -20.94 18.06 6.12
C ARG A 54 -19.67 17.65 6.85
N CYS A 55 -19.80 17.29 8.12
CA CYS A 55 -18.69 16.72 8.89
C CYS A 55 -18.50 15.28 8.45
N TYR A 56 -17.30 14.96 7.96
CA TYR A 56 -16.94 13.61 7.56
C TYR A 56 -15.96 13.04 8.57
N LYS A 57 -16.28 11.88 9.15
CA LYS A 57 -15.26 11.04 9.77
C LYS A 57 -14.50 10.33 8.66
N LYS A 58 -13.18 10.24 8.80
CA LYS A 58 -12.34 9.58 7.81
C LYS A 58 -11.49 8.50 8.45
N LEU A 59 -11.37 7.39 7.73
CA LEU A 59 -10.44 6.31 8.03
C LEU A 59 -9.50 6.13 6.85
N PHE A 60 -8.21 5.96 7.14
CA PHE A 60 -7.18 5.64 6.16
C PHE A 60 -6.60 4.25 6.40
N THR A 61 -6.57 3.43 5.37
CA THR A 61 -5.83 2.16 5.39
C THR A 61 -4.74 2.19 4.33
N TYR A 62 -3.50 1.98 4.77
CA TYR A 62 -2.31 1.95 3.93
C TYR A 62 -1.81 0.51 3.81
N VAL A 63 -1.64 0.01 2.58
CA VAL A 63 -0.97 -1.28 2.31
C VAL A 63 0.24 -0.99 1.44
N PHE A 64 1.44 -1.18 1.96
CA PHE A 64 2.66 -0.75 1.29
C PHE A 64 3.71 -1.85 1.16
N ARG A 65 4.43 -1.82 0.04
CA ARG A 65 5.64 -2.61 -0.14
C ARG A 65 6.75 -2.01 0.72
N HIS A 66 7.61 -2.87 1.25
CA HIS A 66 8.87 -2.43 1.88
C HIS A 66 9.72 -1.54 0.94
N GLY A 67 10.68 -0.81 1.53
CA GLY A 67 11.68 -0.02 0.78
C GLY A 67 12.69 -0.89 0.03
N ASP A 68 13.64 -0.24 -0.64
CA ASP A 68 14.73 -0.88 -1.37
C ASP A 68 15.48 -1.90 -0.51
N ARG A 69 15.83 -3.03 -1.12
CA ARG A 69 16.47 -4.15 -0.44
C ARG A 69 17.63 -4.71 -1.26
N THR A 70 18.49 -5.45 -0.59
CA THR A 70 19.47 -6.33 -1.24
C THR A 70 18.75 -7.51 -1.90
N PRO A 71 19.42 -8.24 -2.84
CA PRO A 71 18.81 -9.42 -3.46
C PRO A 71 18.48 -10.47 -2.40
N THR A 72 17.49 -11.34 -2.67
CA THR A 72 17.17 -12.46 -1.77
C THR A 72 17.95 -13.72 -2.11
N GLU A 73 18.52 -13.77 -3.30
CA GLU A 73 19.30 -14.87 -3.85
C GLU A 73 20.20 -14.35 -4.99
N SER A 74 21.10 -15.21 -5.45
CA SER A 74 21.98 -15.01 -6.61
C SER A 74 21.98 -16.30 -7.46
N TYR A 75 22.72 -16.32 -8.56
CA TYR A 75 22.87 -17.47 -9.45
C TYR A 75 24.35 -17.88 -9.61
N PRO A 76 24.65 -19.16 -9.96
CA PRO A 76 26.02 -19.66 -9.93
C PRO A 76 27.05 -18.87 -10.75
N ASN A 77 26.66 -18.36 -11.92
CA ASN A 77 27.52 -17.55 -12.81
C ASN A 77 27.41 -16.03 -12.58
N ASP A 78 26.77 -15.59 -11.50
CA ASP A 78 26.69 -14.18 -11.16
C ASP A 78 28.08 -13.66 -10.74
N PRO A 79 28.63 -12.62 -11.42
CA PRO A 79 29.90 -12.01 -10.99
C PRO A 79 29.84 -11.42 -9.58
N TYR A 80 28.63 -11.15 -9.07
CA TYR A 80 28.36 -10.59 -7.74
C TYR A 80 27.82 -11.63 -6.75
N ARG A 81 27.92 -12.93 -7.05
CA ARG A 81 27.51 -14.01 -6.14
C ARG A 81 28.13 -13.89 -4.75
N ASP A 82 29.41 -13.52 -4.69
CA ASP A 82 30.18 -13.36 -3.46
C ASP A 82 30.27 -11.88 -3.01
N TYR A 83 29.43 -10.99 -3.58
CA TYR A 83 29.35 -9.59 -3.21
C TYR A 83 28.87 -9.44 -1.76
N LYS A 84 29.55 -8.56 -1.01
CA LYS A 84 29.23 -8.32 0.41
C LYS A 84 28.11 -7.30 0.55
N TRP A 85 26.88 -7.77 0.38
CA TRP A 85 25.67 -6.97 0.62
C TRP A 85 25.60 -6.51 2.07
N GLN A 86 25.52 -5.20 2.31
CA GLN A 86 25.34 -4.66 3.64
C GLN A 86 24.01 -5.17 4.23
N GLY A 87 24.07 -5.76 5.42
CA GLY A 87 22.91 -6.40 6.06
C GLY A 87 22.61 -7.82 5.57
N GLY A 88 23.34 -8.33 4.57
CA GLY A 88 23.14 -9.66 4.00
C GLY A 88 22.00 -9.72 2.97
N TRP A 89 21.56 -10.94 2.64
CA TRP A 89 20.52 -11.18 1.63
C TRP A 89 19.12 -10.77 2.12
N GLY A 90 18.36 -10.10 1.26
CA GLY A 90 16.98 -9.69 1.51
C GLY A 90 16.81 -8.58 2.55
N ALA A 91 17.90 -7.92 2.94
CA ALA A 91 17.95 -6.87 3.94
C ALA A 91 17.48 -5.52 3.38
N LEU A 92 16.81 -4.71 4.20
CA LEU A 92 16.47 -3.33 3.86
C LEU A 92 17.74 -2.49 3.76
N THR A 93 17.92 -1.75 2.67
CA THR A 93 19.07 -0.85 2.50
C THR A 93 18.83 0.50 3.15
N LYS A 94 19.88 1.33 3.27
CA LYS A 94 19.75 2.73 3.69
C LYS A 94 18.81 3.50 2.76
N GLU A 95 18.90 3.25 1.47
CA GLU A 95 18.05 3.89 0.47
C GLU A 95 16.59 3.46 0.66
N GLY A 96 16.37 2.20 1.02
CA GLY A 96 15.04 1.72 1.41
C GLY A 96 14.53 2.38 2.67
N MET A 97 15.38 2.61 3.68
CA MET A 97 15.00 3.38 4.88
C MET A 97 14.62 4.83 4.51
N ILE A 98 15.46 5.52 3.72
CA ILE A 98 15.18 6.90 3.28
C ILE A 98 13.86 6.97 2.50
N ARG A 99 13.62 6.03 1.59
CA ARG A 99 12.36 5.95 0.83
C ARG A 99 11.17 5.83 1.76
N MET A 100 11.20 4.92 2.73
CA MET A 100 10.10 4.73 3.67
C MET A 100 9.92 5.90 4.62
N TYR A 101 11.01 6.56 5.02
CA TYR A 101 10.97 7.78 5.81
C TYR A 101 10.26 8.91 5.04
N ASN A 102 10.63 9.12 3.78
CA ASN A 102 10.01 10.13 2.91
C ASN A 102 8.52 9.85 2.69
N ILE A 103 8.12 8.59 2.54
CA ILE A 103 6.70 8.20 2.46
C ILE A 103 5.98 8.56 3.78
N GLY A 104 6.59 8.27 4.93
CA GLY A 104 6.03 8.65 6.23
C GLY A 104 5.86 10.16 6.39
N GLN A 105 6.84 10.95 5.94
CA GLN A 105 6.74 12.42 5.92
C GLN A 105 5.63 12.90 4.98
N TRP A 106 5.50 12.28 3.80
CA TRP A 106 4.44 12.60 2.86
C TRP A 106 3.06 12.32 3.45
N ILE A 107 2.84 11.14 4.04
CA ILE A 107 1.58 10.80 4.74
C ILE A 107 1.28 11.81 5.85
N ARG A 108 2.30 12.18 6.64
CA ARG A 108 2.19 13.18 7.70
C ARG A 108 1.72 14.54 7.16
N ASN A 109 2.29 15.00 6.07
CA ASN A 109 1.95 16.28 5.46
C ASN A 109 0.53 16.28 4.88
N GLU A 110 0.15 15.21 4.18
CA GLU A 110 -1.15 15.12 3.50
C GLU A 110 -2.31 14.83 4.46
N TYR A 111 -2.09 13.97 5.47
CA TYR A 111 -3.17 13.39 6.28
C TYR A 111 -3.02 13.63 7.79
N GLY A 112 -1.92 14.24 8.25
CA GLY A 112 -1.63 14.42 9.68
C GLY A 112 -2.71 15.16 10.47
N SER A 113 -3.39 16.12 9.84
CA SER A 113 -4.51 16.86 10.46
C SER A 113 -5.71 15.98 10.81
N ILE A 114 -5.82 14.80 10.20
CA ILE A 114 -6.91 13.83 10.42
C ILE A 114 -6.43 12.69 11.31
N ILE A 115 -5.24 12.15 11.02
CA ILE A 115 -4.64 11.01 11.72
C ILE A 115 -4.28 11.36 13.16
N GLY A 116 -3.91 12.63 13.42
CA GLY A 116 -3.54 13.13 14.73
C GLY A 116 -2.08 13.56 14.78
N ASN A 117 -1.76 14.48 15.69
CA ASN A 117 -0.43 15.09 15.80
C ASN A 117 0.60 14.22 16.54
N LYS A 118 0.18 13.11 17.13
CA LYS A 118 1.05 12.16 17.83
C LYS A 118 0.52 10.74 17.66
N TYR A 119 1.34 9.76 18.02
CA TYR A 119 0.87 8.37 18.06
C TYR A 119 -0.09 8.16 19.25
N GLU A 120 -1.23 7.56 18.97
CA GLU A 120 -2.16 7.08 19.99
C GLU A 120 -2.60 5.66 19.63
N SER A 121 -2.45 4.73 20.57
CA SER A 121 -2.74 3.30 20.35
C SER A 121 -4.22 3.02 20.02
N GLY A 122 -5.12 3.90 20.46
CA GLY A 122 -6.55 3.87 20.10
C GLY A 122 -6.85 4.42 18.71
N LEU A 123 -5.95 5.19 18.10
CA LEU A 123 -6.17 5.86 16.80
C LEU A 123 -5.41 5.20 15.65
N SER A 124 -4.31 4.48 15.92
CA SER A 124 -3.46 3.89 14.90
C SER A 124 -3.05 2.46 15.23
N LEU A 125 -3.12 1.57 14.22
CA LEU A 125 -2.61 0.21 14.29
C LEU A 125 -1.67 -0.06 13.11
N THR A 126 -0.50 -0.63 13.41
CA THR A 126 0.45 -1.07 12.38
C THR A 126 0.69 -2.56 12.49
N GLN A 127 0.50 -3.26 11.37
CA GLN A 127 0.82 -4.67 11.22
C GLN A 127 1.78 -4.87 10.05
N SER A 128 2.71 -5.79 10.19
CA SER A 128 3.71 -6.14 9.19
C SER A 128 3.68 -7.65 8.95
N THR A 129 4.14 -8.07 7.77
CA THR A 129 4.57 -9.45 7.57
C THR A 129 5.81 -9.75 8.43
N TYR A 130 6.19 -11.02 8.48
CA TYR A 130 7.32 -11.55 9.25
C TYR A 130 8.71 -11.06 8.80
N ALA A 131 8.85 -10.51 7.59
CA ALA A 131 10.16 -10.23 7.02
C ALA A 131 10.77 -8.98 7.66
N ASP A 132 12.04 -9.05 8.08
CA ASP A 132 12.77 -7.93 8.71
C ASP A 132 12.66 -6.65 7.89
N ARG A 133 12.84 -6.74 6.57
CA ARG A 133 12.69 -5.58 5.66
C ARG A 133 11.32 -4.90 5.72
N CYS A 134 10.25 -5.65 5.98
CA CYS A 134 8.89 -5.10 6.12
C CYS A 134 8.69 -4.47 7.50
N ILE A 135 9.17 -5.14 8.56
CA ILE A 135 9.07 -4.62 9.94
C ILE A 135 9.89 -3.32 10.06
N MET A 136 11.13 -3.33 9.57
CA MET A 136 12.00 -2.14 9.54
C MET A 136 11.41 -1.03 8.69
N SER A 137 10.83 -1.34 7.52
CA SER A 137 10.15 -0.33 6.68
C SER A 137 9.00 0.34 7.42
N ALA A 138 8.21 -0.43 8.17
CA ALA A 138 7.11 0.11 8.98
C ALA A 138 7.65 1.02 10.10
N GLN A 139 8.69 0.58 10.82
CA GLN A 139 9.31 1.38 11.89
C GLN A 139 9.86 2.71 11.37
N VAL A 140 10.53 2.69 10.22
CA VAL A 140 11.10 3.90 9.61
C VAL A 140 10.01 4.85 9.11
N LEU A 141 8.95 4.33 8.47
CA LEU A 141 7.79 5.13 8.09
C LEU A 141 7.14 5.78 9.31
N LEU A 142 6.93 5.02 10.39
CA LEU A 142 6.32 5.50 11.63
C LEU A 142 7.16 6.58 12.33
N ALA A 143 8.49 6.49 12.26
CA ALA A 143 9.40 7.50 12.79
C ALA A 143 9.19 8.88 12.12
N ALA A 144 8.85 8.90 10.83
CA ALA A 144 8.51 10.13 10.11
C ALA A 144 7.06 10.55 10.27
N LEU A 145 6.14 9.58 10.42
CA LEU A 145 4.72 9.84 10.57
C LEU A 145 4.37 10.44 11.96
N TYR A 146 5.05 9.96 13.00
CA TYR A 146 4.86 10.36 14.39
C TYR A 146 6.19 10.85 15.00
N PRO A 147 6.67 12.05 14.62
CA PRO A 147 7.80 12.65 15.31
C PRO A 147 7.38 13.04 16.76
N PRO A 148 8.22 12.79 17.78
CA PRO A 148 7.88 13.13 19.15
C PRO A 148 7.80 14.65 19.35
N ASN A 149 6.81 15.09 20.13
CA ASN A 149 6.82 16.44 20.69
C ASN A 149 7.74 16.51 21.93
N SER A 150 7.96 17.71 22.49
CA SER A 150 8.89 17.92 23.61
C SER A 150 8.62 17.06 24.85
N GLU A 151 7.37 16.68 25.11
CA GLU A 151 6.99 15.82 26.24
C GLU A 151 7.21 14.32 25.95
N GLU A 152 7.24 13.93 24.67
CA GLU A 152 7.42 12.55 24.21
C GLU A 152 8.90 12.18 24.00
N ILE A 153 9.80 13.18 23.98
CA ILE A 153 11.25 12.95 23.89
C ILE A 153 11.74 12.32 25.20
N PHE A 154 12.08 11.04 25.14
CA PHE A 154 12.59 10.28 26.29
C PHE A 154 14.13 10.27 26.38
N VAL A 155 14.82 10.56 25.26
CA VAL A 155 16.29 10.74 25.20
C VAL A 155 16.58 12.09 24.53
N PRO A 156 17.26 13.03 25.21
CA PRO A 156 17.59 14.33 24.63
C PRO A 156 18.32 14.21 23.30
N GLY A 157 17.83 14.91 22.27
CA GLY A 157 18.39 14.91 20.92
C GLY A 157 17.93 13.75 20.02
N LEU A 158 17.18 12.78 20.54
CA LEU A 158 16.61 11.69 19.75
C LEU A 158 15.18 12.04 19.31
N MET A 159 15.02 12.49 18.07
CA MET A 159 13.70 12.79 17.47
C MET A 159 12.98 11.51 17.00
N TRP A 160 12.87 10.54 17.90
CA TRP A 160 12.20 9.27 17.68
C TRP A 160 11.59 8.78 18.99
N HIS A 161 10.45 8.10 18.91
CA HIS A 161 9.88 7.35 20.02
C HIS A 161 9.36 6.00 19.51
N PRO A 162 9.27 4.97 20.38
CA PRO A 162 8.79 3.68 19.95
C PRO A 162 7.31 3.74 19.56
N VAL A 163 6.99 3.14 18.41
CA VAL A 163 5.62 2.89 17.95
C VAL A 163 5.50 1.38 17.66
N PRO A 164 4.50 0.68 18.23
CA PRO A 164 4.34 -0.75 18.02
C PRO A 164 4.11 -1.13 16.55
N VAL A 165 4.85 -2.14 16.09
CA VAL A 165 4.63 -2.85 14.82
C VAL A 165 4.35 -4.31 15.14
N HIS A 166 3.11 -4.73 14.95
CA HIS A 166 2.72 -6.12 15.16
C HIS A 166 3.14 -6.97 13.95
N SER A 167 3.53 -8.22 14.16
CA SER A 167 3.89 -9.13 13.08
C SER A 167 3.40 -10.54 13.36
N THR A 168 2.94 -11.22 12.30
CA THR A 168 2.54 -12.62 12.35
C THR A 168 3.65 -13.49 11.75
N PRO A 169 4.10 -14.57 12.42
CA PRO A 169 5.08 -15.49 11.85
C PRO A 169 4.66 -16.02 10.48
N ARG A 170 5.63 -16.19 9.56
CA ARG A 170 5.38 -16.58 8.15
C ARG A 170 4.39 -17.73 7.98
N HIS A 171 4.62 -18.82 8.70
CA HIS A 171 3.84 -20.05 8.56
C HIS A 171 2.46 -19.99 9.25
N LEU A 172 2.17 -18.89 9.97
CA LEU A 172 0.87 -18.62 10.60
C LEU A 172 0.13 -17.46 9.93
N ASP A 173 0.79 -16.71 9.03
CA ASP A 173 0.15 -15.60 8.35
C ASP A 173 -0.85 -16.11 7.32
N LYS A 174 -2.14 -15.98 7.66
CA LYS A 174 -3.30 -16.25 6.81
C LYS A 174 -3.93 -14.98 6.24
N THR A 175 -3.37 -13.81 6.56
CA THR A 175 -4.01 -12.51 6.29
C THR A 175 -3.23 -11.70 5.27
N ILE A 176 -1.97 -11.30 5.54
CA ILE A 176 -1.26 -10.30 4.73
C ILE A 176 -0.53 -10.95 3.55
N VAL A 177 0.38 -11.91 3.82
CA VAL A 177 1.10 -12.63 2.75
C VAL A 177 0.55 -14.03 2.46
N VAL A 178 -0.30 -14.55 3.35
CA VAL A 178 -0.95 -15.86 3.24
C VAL A 178 0.04 -16.98 2.94
N LYS A 179 0.95 -17.20 3.89
CA LYS A 179 2.01 -18.22 3.84
C LYS A 179 1.76 -19.39 4.82
N ALA A 180 0.64 -19.38 5.54
CA ALA A 180 0.14 -20.57 6.20
C ALA A 180 -0.16 -21.69 5.18
N PRO A 181 0.05 -22.97 5.53
CA PRO A 181 -0.24 -24.11 4.65
C PRO A 181 -1.70 -24.13 4.20
N CYS A 182 -1.92 -24.38 2.91
CA CYS A 182 -3.26 -24.44 2.32
C CYS A 182 -3.25 -25.38 1.10
N PRO A 183 -3.52 -26.68 1.30
CA PRO A 183 -3.45 -27.69 0.24
C PRO A 183 -4.26 -27.33 -1.01
N ARG A 184 -5.47 -26.78 -0.83
CA ARG A 184 -6.32 -26.36 -1.95
C ARG A 184 -5.72 -25.21 -2.77
N LEU A 185 -5.09 -24.25 -2.12
CA LEU A 185 -4.42 -23.13 -2.79
C LEU A 185 -3.12 -23.57 -3.47
N GLU A 186 -2.42 -24.55 -2.91
CA GLU A 186 -1.25 -25.17 -3.54
C GLU A 186 -1.63 -25.88 -4.84
N GLU A 187 -2.72 -26.65 -4.86
CA GLU A 187 -3.20 -27.33 -6.07
C GLU A 187 -3.67 -26.32 -7.14
N ALA A 188 -4.43 -25.31 -6.72
CA ALA A 188 -4.84 -24.23 -7.63
C ALA A 188 -3.64 -23.47 -8.22
N LEU A 189 -2.54 -23.33 -7.45
CA LEU A 189 -1.32 -22.70 -7.94
C LEU A 189 -0.59 -23.60 -8.96
N LYS A 190 -0.53 -24.92 -8.76
CA LYS A 190 0.02 -25.84 -9.76
C LYS A 190 -0.74 -25.74 -11.08
N GLU A 191 -2.07 -25.72 -11.02
CA GLU A 191 -2.90 -25.53 -12.21
C GLU A 191 -2.63 -24.17 -12.89
N ALA A 192 -2.50 -23.10 -12.10
CA ALA A 192 -2.18 -21.78 -12.63
C ALA A 192 -0.84 -21.75 -13.38
N TYR A 193 0.20 -22.42 -12.88
CA TYR A 193 1.48 -22.57 -13.60
C TYR A 193 1.32 -23.38 -14.90
N ALA A 194 0.56 -24.47 -14.86
CA ALA A 194 0.33 -25.30 -16.04
C ALA A 194 -0.49 -24.58 -17.13
N ASN A 195 -1.37 -23.66 -16.73
CA ASN A 195 -2.12 -22.81 -17.65
C ASN A 195 -1.24 -21.67 -18.18
N GLU A 196 -0.41 -21.06 -17.34
CA GLU A 196 0.55 -20.04 -17.76
C GLU A 196 1.52 -20.60 -18.80
N SER A 197 2.07 -21.80 -18.61
CA SER A 197 2.99 -22.41 -19.58
C SER A 197 2.38 -22.70 -20.96
N LYS A 198 1.05 -22.67 -21.09
CA LYS A 198 0.32 -22.88 -22.35
C LYS A 198 -0.05 -21.57 -23.07
N ARG A 199 0.23 -20.41 -22.48
CA ARG A 199 -0.13 -19.12 -23.08
C ARG A 199 0.74 -18.81 -24.29
N PRO A 200 0.19 -18.17 -25.34
CA PRO A 200 0.97 -17.77 -26.51
C PRO A 200 2.13 -16.83 -26.16
N GLU A 201 1.97 -15.99 -25.15
CA GLU A 201 2.97 -15.00 -24.74
C GLU A 201 3.96 -15.55 -23.69
N SER A 202 3.85 -16.82 -23.32
CA SER A 202 4.77 -17.44 -22.37
C SER A 202 6.15 -17.61 -22.98
N PRO A 203 7.22 -17.50 -22.18
CA PRO A 203 8.57 -17.65 -22.70
C PRO A 203 8.76 -19.03 -23.35
N SER A 204 9.47 -19.05 -24.47
CA SER A 204 9.72 -20.30 -25.19
C SER A 204 10.71 -21.20 -24.42
N ALA A 205 10.77 -22.48 -24.80
CA ALA A 205 11.75 -23.40 -24.24
C ALA A 205 13.19 -22.91 -24.49
N GLU A 206 13.44 -22.30 -25.65
CA GLU A 206 14.73 -21.72 -26.01
C GLU A 206 15.08 -20.53 -25.11
N TYR A 207 14.12 -19.65 -24.79
CA TYR A 207 14.34 -18.53 -23.88
C TYR A 207 14.79 -19.01 -22.49
N PHE A 208 14.09 -20.01 -21.94
CA PHE A 208 14.45 -20.63 -20.67
C PHE A 208 15.81 -21.34 -20.71
N GLN A 209 16.11 -22.03 -21.81
CA GLN A 209 17.39 -22.72 -22.00
C GLN A 209 18.56 -21.72 -22.10
N GLU A 210 18.41 -20.63 -22.85
CA GLU A 210 19.43 -19.58 -22.96
C GLU A 210 19.73 -18.96 -21.59
N LEU A 211 18.70 -18.59 -20.82
CA LEU A 211 18.88 -18.08 -19.45
C LEU A 211 19.53 -19.11 -18.53
N SER A 212 19.17 -20.39 -18.67
CA SER A 212 19.79 -21.46 -17.87
C SER A 212 21.28 -21.60 -18.17
N ASN A 213 21.68 -21.49 -19.44
CA ASN A 213 23.08 -21.54 -19.86
C ASN A 213 23.88 -20.35 -19.30
N TYR A 214 23.34 -19.13 -19.38
CA TYR A 214 24.02 -17.95 -18.85
C TYR A 214 24.16 -17.97 -17.34
N THR A 215 23.11 -18.39 -16.63
CA THR A 215 23.08 -18.35 -15.16
C THR A 215 23.70 -19.58 -14.51
N ALA A 216 23.85 -20.68 -15.25
CA ALA A 216 24.13 -22.03 -14.73
C ALA A 216 23.12 -22.47 -13.63
N LYS A 217 21.89 -21.96 -13.70
CA LYS A 217 20.75 -22.32 -12.86
C LYS A 217 19.65 -22.87 -13.75
N ASN A 218 18.91 -23.87 -13.29
CA ASN A 218 17.73 -24.33 -14.03
C ASN A 218 16.64 -23.24 -14.00
N ILE A 219 16.39 -22.60 -15.14
CA ILE A 219 15.30 -21.64 -15.33
C ILE A 219 14.23 -22.35 -16.16
N SER A 220 13.06 -22.59 -15.56
CA SER A 220 12.01 -23.41 -16.19
C SER A 220 10.59 -22.84 -16.04
N THR A 221 10.45 -21.82 -15.20
CA THR A 221 9.18 -21.15 -14.93
C THR A 221 9.34 -19.63 -15.04
N ILE A 222 8.23 -18.93 -15.20
CA ILE A 222 8.24 -17.45 -15.15
C ILE A 222 8.66 -16.90 -13.78
N THR A 223 8.54 -17.69 -12.71
CA THR A 223 9.00 -17.32 -11.37
C THR A 223 10.51 -17.41 -11.24
N ASP A 224 11.16 -18.38 -11.91
CA ASP A 224 12.62 -18.39 -12.02
C ASP A 224 13.13 -17.14 -12.73
N VAL A 225 12.43 -16.70 -13.78
CA VAL A 225 12.72 -15.47 -14.51
C VAL A 225 12.47 -14.23 -13.64
N GLU A 226 11.40 -14.21 -12.83
CA GLU A 226 11.14 -13.14 -11.87
C GLU A 226 12.28 -12.99 -10.85
N PHE A 227 12.76 -14.10 -10.27
CA PHE A 227 13.88 -14.04 -9.33
C PHE A 227 15.16 -13.55 -9.99
N LEU A 228 15.47 -14.01 -11.20
CA LEU A 228 16.60 -13.50 -11.97
C LEU A 228 16.47 -12.00 -12.24
N TYR A 229 15.30 -11.56 -12.73
CA TYR A 229 15.03 -10.13 -12.96
C TYR A 229 15.23 -9.31 -11.69
N ASN A 230 14.72 -9.78 -10.55
CA ASN A 230 14.86 -9.08 -9.28
C ASN A 230 16.33 -8.94 -8.85
N THR A 231 17.16 -9.97 -9.06
CA THR A 231 18.59 -9.89 -8.76
C THR A 231 19.29 -8.86 -9.65
N LEU A 232 19.09 -8.93 -10.98
CA LEU A 232 19.67 -7.99 -11.94
C LEU A 232 19.21 -6.54 -11.70
N GLU A 233 17.92 -6.33 -11.42
CA GLU A 233 17.37 -5.00 -11.11
C GLU A 233 18.02 -4.40 -9.87
N ILE A 234 18.28 -5.22 -8.84
CA ILE A 234 18.91 -4.73 -7.62
C ILE A 234 20.40 -4.43 -7.84
N GLU A 235 21.11 -5.27 -8.59
CA GLU A 235 22.50 -5.03 -8.95
C GLU A 235 22.66 -3.71 -9.73
N GLU A 236 21.86 -3.50 -10.76
CA GLU A 236 21.87 -2.27 -11.56
C GLU A 236 21.56 -1.04 -10.68
N ARG A 237 20.52 -1.11 -9.85
CA ARG A 237 20.15 0.00 -8.94
C ARG A 237 21.23 0.32 -7.91
N ASN A 238 22.13 -0.62 -7.61
CA ASN A 238 23.29 -0.41 -6.73
C ASN A 238 24.57 -0.07 -7.51
N GLY A 239 24.46 0.32 -8.78
CA GLY A 239 25.57 0.76 -9.61
C GLY A 239 26.52 -0.36 -10.03
N LEU A 240 26.10 -1.63 -9.90
CA LEU A 240 26.87 -2.78 -10.36
C LEU A 240 26.66 -2.96 -11.86
N LYS A 241 27.73 -3.31 -12.56
CA LYS A 241 27.71 -3.49 -14.01
C LYS A 241 27.20 -4.88 -14.35
N LEU A 242 26.04 -4.95 -14.99
CA LEU A 242 25.48 -6.23 -15.41
C LEU A 242 26.35 -6.92 -16.48
N PRO A 243 26.40 -8.26 -16.51
CA PRO A 243 27.10 -9.02 -17.55
C PRO A 243 26.59 -8.72 -18.97
N GLU A 244 27.44 -8.85 -19.99
CA GLU A 244 27.08 -8.50 -21.38
C GLU A 244 25.84 -9.22 -21.92
N TRP A 245 25.61 -10.47 -21.51
CA TRP A 245 24.45 -11.24 -21.94
C TRP A 245 23.13 -10.59 -21.53
N THR A 246 23.10 -9.83 -20.43
CA THR A 246 21.87 -9.19 -19.94
C THR A 246 21.36 -8.11 -20.90
N ASN A 247 22.21 -7.53 -21.75
CA ASN A 247 21.81 -6.53 -22.75
C ASN A 247 20.67 -7.02 -23.65
N LYS A 248 20.60 -8.33 -23.92
CA LYS A 248 19.52 -8.95 -24.72
C LYS A 248 18.26 -9.25 -23.90
N TYR A 249 18.39 -9.60 -22.62
CA TYR A 249 17.30 -10.21 -21.83
C TYR A 249 16.77 -9.35 -20.68
N TYR A 250 17.62 -8.57 -20.02
CA TYR A 250 17.21 -7.64 -18.98
C TYR A 250 16.57 -6.41 -19.63
N ASN A 251 15.27 -6.51 -19.86
CA ASN A 251 14.50 -5.58 -20.65
C ASN A 251 13.04 -5.55 -20.17
N GLN A 252 12.22 -4.77 -20.87
CA GLN A 252 10.79 -4.64 -20.60
C GLN A 252 10.04 -6.00 -20.69
N HIS A 253 10.43 -6.90 -21.60
CA HIS A 253 9.82 -8.22 -21.72
C HIS A 253 10.08 -9.10 -20.49
N MET A 254 11.31 -9.13 -19.96
CA MET A 254 11.62 -9.84 -18.71
C MET A 254 10.88 -9.24 -17.52
N ARG A 255 10.72 -7.91 -17.47
CA ARG A 255 9.90 -7.22 -16.46
C ARG A 255 8.42 -7.61 -16.56
N GLU A 256 7.88 -7.77 -17.75
CA GLU A 256 6.51 -8.26 -17.98
C GLU A 256 6.34 -9.71 -17.52
N ILE A 257 7.33 -10.57 -17.78
CA ILE A 257 7.35 -11.95 -17.23
C ILE A 257 7.31 -11.91 -15.70
N ALA A 258 8.13 -11.06 -15.07
CA ALA A 258 8.13 -10.87 -13.62
C ALA A 258 6.77 -10.37 -13.09
N ALA A 259 6.14 -9.42 -13.78
CA ALA A 259 4.80 -8.94 -13.44
C ALA A 259 3.72 -10.02 -13.56
N ARG A 260 3.81 -10.89 -14.58
CA ARG A 260 2.93 -12.07 -14.71
C ARG A 260 3.15 -13.07 -13.58
N SER A 261 4.40 -13.31 -13.18
CA SER A 261 4.74 -14.20 -12.06
C SER A 261 4.06 -13.77 -10.76
N LEU A 262 3.98 -12.47 -10.49
CA LEU A 262 3.22 -11.96 -9.33
C LEU A 262 1.70 -12.19 -9.47
N ALA A 263 1.17 -12.11 -10.68
CA ALA A 263 -0.26 -12.23 -10.95
C ALA A 263 -0.79 -13.67 -10.89
N ILE A 264 0.06 -14.69 -11.09
CA ILE A 264 -0.40 -16.10 -11.12
C ILE A 264 -1.02 -16.56 -9.81
N PHE A 265 -0.69 -15.89 -8.70
CA PHE A 265 -1.19 -16.19 -7.37
C PHE A 265 -2.66 -15.81 -7.17
N THR A 266 -3.27 -15.16 -8.16
CA THR A 266 -4.67 -14.72 -8.21
C THR A 266 -5.24 -14.85 -9.63
N SER A 267 -4.90 -15.94 -10.34
CA SER A 267 -5.36 -16.19 -11.72
C SER A 267 -6.84 -16.53 -11.82
N ASN A 268 -7.43 -17.12 -10.78
CA ASN A 268 -8.84 -17.49 -10.73
C ASN A 268 -9.51 -17.05 -9.42
N THR A 269 -10.83 -17.17 -9.35
CA THR A 269 -11.63 -16.77 -8.18
C THR A 269 -11.23 -17.51 -6.90
N LEU A 270 -10.88 -18.80 -6.98
CA LEU A 270 -10.44 -19.58 -5.83
C LEU A 270 -9.13 -19.02 -5.24
N GLN A 271 -8.16 -18.73 -6.10
CA GLN A 271 -6.90 -18.13 -5.68
C GLN A 271 -7.10 -16.70 -5.18
N GLN A 272 -7.95 -15.89 -5.82
CA GLN A 272 -8.33 -14.57 -5.31
C GLN A 272 -8.92 -14.70 -3.89
N ARG A 273 -9.87 -15.62 -3.70
CA ARG A 273 -10.54 -15.88 -2.43
C ARG A 273 -9.60 -16.33 -1.31
N LEU A 274 -8.68 -17.24 -1.60
CA LEU A 274 -7.80 -17.83 -0.59
C LEU A 274 -6.44 -17.13 -0.46
N ARG A 275 -6.03 -16.28 -1.41
CA ARG A 275 -4.73 -15.57 -1.37
C ARG A 275 -4.86 -14.06 -1.12
N GLY A 276 -5.67 -13.34 -1.89
CA GLY A 276 -5.85 -11.89 -1.69
C GLY A 276 -7.08 -11.53 -0.84
N GLY A 277 -8.06 -12.42 -0.82
CA GLY A 277 -9.31 -12.33 -0.08
C GLY A 277 -9.16 -12.10 1.42
N PRO A 278 -8.22 -12.76 2.13
CA PRO A 278 -8.06 -12.54 3.57
C PRO A 278 -7.71 -11.10 3.93
N LEU A 279 -6.74 -10.48 3.26
CA LEU A 279 -6.40 -9.07 3.49
C LEU A 279 -7.54 -8.14 3.07
N LEU A 280 -8.22 -8.45 1.95
CA LEU A 280 -9.37 -7.66 1.50
C LEU A 280 -10.53 -7.71 2.50
N LYS A 281 -10.78 -8.89 3.10
CA LYS A 281 -11.77 -9.11 4.15
C LYS A 281 -11.42 -8.30 5.41
N GLU A 282 -10.17 -8.42 5.87
CA GLU A 282 -9.66 -7.64 7.01
C GLU A 282 -9.88 -6.13 6.79
N ILE A 283 -9.49 -5.60 5.62
CA ILE A 283 -9.71 -4.18 5.28
C ILE A 283 -11.20 -3.85 5.31
N LEU A 284 -12.05 -4.64 4.65
CA LEU A 284 -13.50 -4.40 4.59
C LEU A 284 -14.15 -4.43 5.98
N GLU A 285 -13.71 -5.32 6.87
CA GLU A 285 -14.17 -5.40 8.26
C GLU A 285 -13.79 -4.15 9.05
N ARG A 286 -12.56 -3.62 8.89
CA ARG A 286 -12.17 -2.34 9.52
C ARG A 286 -12.96 -1.16 9.01
N LEU A 287 -13.27 -1.13 7.70
CA LEU A 287 -14.10 -0.09 7.11
C LEU A 287 -15.52 -0.09 7.71
N HIS A 288 -16.13 -1.28 7.86
CA HIS A 288 -17.44 -1.42 8.49
C HIS A 288 -17.42 -1.10 9.98
N ALA A 289 -16.44 -1.62 10.73
CA ALA A 289 -16.32 -1.35 12.16
C ALA A 289 -16.18 0.16 12.46
N PHE A 290 -15.43 0.89 11.62
CA PHE A 290 -15.35 2.35 11.72
C PHE A 290 -16.67 3.05 11.34
N ASN A 291 -17.32 2.62 10.25
CA ASN A 291 -18.62 3.17 9.83
C ASN A 291 -19.70 3.00 10.91
N ASP A 292 -19.68 1.86 11.61
CA ASP A 292 -20.66 1.50 12.63
C ASP A 292 -20.29 2.04 14.03
N GLY A 293 -19.15 2.73 14.14
CA GLY A 293 -18.66 3.32 15.39
C GLY A 293 -18.12 2.32 16.42
N GLN A 294 -17.86 1.08 16.00
CA GLN A 294 -17.26 0.03 16.82
C GLN A 294 -15.74 0.16 16.92
N ASP A 295 -15.12 0.79 15.92
CA ASP A 295 -13.70 1.11 15.90
C ASP A 295 -13.49 2.61 15.77
N THR A 296 -12.60 3.16 16.59
CA THR A 296 -12.26 4.58 16.63
C THR A 296 -10.94 4.90 15.93
N ARG A 297 -10.22 3.86 15.47
CA ARG A 297 -8.97 4.03 14.74
C ARG A 297 -9.19 4.82 13.47
N ARG A 298 -8.32 5.81 13.26
CA ARG A 298 -8.28 6.67 12.07
C ARG A 298 -7.27 6.15 11.05
N THR A 299 -6.37 5.25 11.45
CA THR A 299 -5.33 4.72 10.57
C THR A 299 -4.97 3.26 10.80
N TYR A 300 -4.93 2.50 9.71
CA TYR A 300 -4.33 1.17 9.62
C TYR A 300 -3.15 1.19 8.67
N LEU A 301 -2.03 0.57 9.08
CA LEU A 301 -0.83 0.43 8.27
C LEU A 301 -0.47 -1.05 8.13
N TYR A 302 -0.41 -1.55 6.90
CA TYR A 302 -0.03 -2.91 6.56
C TYR A 302 1.27 -2.90 5.75
N SER A 303 2.39 -3.25 6.39
CA SER A 303 3.70 -3.38 5.74
C SER A 303 3.89 -4.76 5.15
N ALA A 304 4.13 -4.81 3.84
CA ALA A 304 4.03 -6.04 3.07
C ALA A 304 5.03 -6.09 1.89
N HIS A 305 4.64 -6.81 0.83
CA HIS A 305 5.45 -7.13 -0.34
C HIS A 305 4.76 -6.67 -1.63
N ASP A 306 5.52 -6.61 -2.73
CA ASP A 306 5.00 -6.40 -4.10
C ASP A 306 3.85 -7.38 -4.42
N ILE A 307 4.06 -8.66 -4.16
CA ILE A 307 3.05 -9.70 -4.38
C ILE A 307 1.75 -9.42 -3.59
N THR A 308 1.82 -8.82 -2.40
CA THR A 308 0.64 -8.48 -1.60
C THR A 308 -0.19 -7.40 -2.29
N LEU A 309 0.44 -6.37 -2.85
CA LEU A 309 -0.24 -5.30 -3.58
C LEU A 309 -0.89 -5.84 -4.86
N VAL A 310 -0.17 -6.68 -5.61
CA VAL A 310 -0.71 -7.33 -6.82
C VAL A 310 -1.91 -8.21 -6.48
N ASN A 311 -1.80 -9.07 -5.47
CA ASN A 311 -2.88 -9.95 -5.06
C ASN A 311 -4.11 -9.17 -4.60
N LEU A 312 -3.92 -8.11 -3.81
CA LEU A 312 -5.03 -7.28 -3.32
C LEU A 312 -5.75 -6.56 -4.47
N LEU A 313 -5.01 -5.89 -5.37
CA LEU A 313 -5.59 -5.22 -6.53
C LEU A 313 -6.32 -6.21 -7.45
N ARG A 314 -5.71 -7.36 -7.77
CA ARG A 314 -6.34 -8.37 -8.64
C ARG A 314 -7.60 -8.95 -8.01
N THR A 315 -7.60 -9.19 -6.70
CA THR A 315 -8.79 -9.65 -5.95
C THR A 315 -9.90 -8.61 -5.95
N MET A 316 -9.59 -7.31 -5.97
CA MET A 316 -10.58 -6.25 -6.15
C MET A 316 -11.11 -6.10 -7.59
N GLY A 317 -10.59 -6.88 -8.55
CA GLY A 317 -11.04 -6.92 -9.94
C GLY A 317 -10.13 -6.22 -10.94
N PHE A 318 -8.96 -5.72 -10.52
CA PHE A 318 -7.97 -5.11 -11.44
C PHE A 318 -7.14 -6.19 -12.15
N THR A 319 -7.79 -7.00 -12.99
CA THR A 319 -7.19 -8.21 -13.59
C THR A 319 -6.64 -8.03 -15.00
N ASN A 320 -6.93 -6.90 -15.65
CA ASN A 320 -6.66 -6.68 -17.07
C ASN A 320 -5.18 -6.41 -17.40
N GLU A 321 -4.41 -5.93 -16.42
CA GLU A 321 -3.02 -5.54 -16.61
C GLU A 321 -2.10 -6.24 -15.62
N TYR A 322 -0.87 -6.50 -16.06
CA TYR A 322 0.21 -7.00 -15.22
C TYR A 322 1.12 -5.84 -14.82
N PHE A 323 1.50 -5.80 -13.56
CA PHE A 323 2.43 -4.79 -13.07
C PHE A 323 3.33 -5.36 -11.98
N LYS A 324 4.53 -4.77 -11.89
CA LYS A 324 5.48 -4.99 -10.79
C LYS A 324 5.51 -3.70 -9.96
N PRO A 325 5.02 -3.71 -8.71
CA PRO A 325 5.11 -2.55 -7.82
C PRO A 325 6.57 -2.14 -7.57
N ASP A 326 6.85 -0.84 -7.57
CA ASP A 326 8.14 -0.30 -7.17
C ASP A 326 8.30 -0.29 -5.64
N TYR A 327 9.52 -0.04 -5.15
CA TYR A 327 9.78 -0.01 -3.71
C TYR A 327 8.97 1.10 -3.05
N GLY A 328 8.43 0.83 -1.85
CA GLY A 328 7.58 1.78 -1.14
C GLY A 328 6.21 2.04 -1.77
N SER A 329 5.86 1.44 -2.91
CA SER A 329 4.54 1.65 -3.51
C SER A 329 3.43 1.34 -2.50
N THR A 330 2.40 2.18 -2.46
CA THR A 330 1.40 2.18 -1.38
C THR A 330 -0.02 2.29 -1.92
N LEU A 331 -0.88 1.33 -1.57
CA LEU A 331 -2.33 1.43 -1.76
C LEU A 331 -2.94 2.16 -0.58
N ILE A 332 -3.77 3.17 -0.87
CA ILE A 332 -4.42 4.02 0.13
C ILE A 332 -5.93 3.91 -0.05
N PHE A 333 -6.59 3.41 0.99
CA PHE A 333 -8.05 3.35 1.11
C PHE A 333 -8.51 4.49 2.00
N GLU A 334 -9.22 5.47 1.45
CA GLU A 334 -9.82 6.59 2.19
C GLU A 334 -11.33 6.39 2.28
N LEU A 335 -11.82 6.09 3.47
CA LEU A 335 -13.25 6.02 3.76
C LEU A 335 -13.75 7.39 4.21
N HIS A 336 -14.82 7.87 3.59
CA HIS A 336 -15.55 9.06 4.00
C HIS A 336 -16.89 8.65 4.59
N VAL A 337 -17.09 8.88 5.89
CA VAL A 337 -18.36 8.60 6.58
C VAL A 337 -19.10 9.92 6.79
N ALA A 338 -20.22 10.09 6.09
CA ALA A 338 -21.11 11.24 6.28
C ALA A 338 -21.94 11.11 7.57
N SER A 339 -22.44 12.23 8.10
CA SER A 339 -23.27 12.26 9.31
C SER A 339 -24.59 11.47 9.16
N ASN A 340 -25.07 11.29 7.93
CA ASN A 340 -26.10 10.33 7.55
C ASN A 340 -25.42 9.16 6.81
N SER A 341 -25.28 8.01 7.46
CA SER A 341 -24.59 6.78 7.00
C SER A 341 -25.03 6.18 5.64
N ALA A 342 -25.91 6.87 4.90
CA ALA A 342 -26.26 6.59 3.51
C ALA A 342 -25.18 7.04 2.49
N ASP A 343 -24.35 8.03 2.83
CA ASP A 343 -23.34 8.63 1.96
C ASP A 343 -21.90 8.19 2.35
N THR A 344 -21.71 6.92 2.74
CA THR A 344 -20.37 6.36 3.06
C THR A 344 -19.65 5.90 1.80
N GLU A 345 -18.57 6.59 1.45
CA GLU A 345 -17.83 6.43 0.19
C GLU A 345 -16.40 5.96 0.44
N LEU A 346 -15.92 5.02 -0.37
CA LEU A 346 -14.53 4.57 -0.37
C LEU A 346 -13.81 5.10 -1.61
N LYS A 347 -12.65 5.71 -1.40
CA LYS A 347 -11.70 6.07 -2.47
C LYS A 347 -10.48 5.18 -2.38
N LEU A 348 -10.06 4.64 -3.51
CA LEU A 348 -8.81 3.91 -3.65
C LEU A 348 -7.81 4.79 -4.39
N MET A 349 -6.61 4.90 -3.86
CA MET A 349 -5.49 5.57 -4.51
C MET A 349 -4.26 4.67 -4.49
N TYR A 350 -3.36 4.88 -5.45
CA TYR A 350 -2.10 4.16 -5.56
C TYR A 350 -0.95 5.15 -5.73
N LEU A 351 -0.06 5.17 -4.74
CA LEU A 351 1.23 5.84 -4.81
C LEU A 351 2.21 4.86 -5.46
N ASN A 352 2.39 4.96 -6.77
CA ASN A 352 3.21 4.02 -7.53
C ASN A 352 4.61 4.56 -7.89
N ASP A 353 4.78 5.88 -7.96
CA ASP A 353 6.06 6.59 -8.12
C ASP A 353 6.38 7.31 -6.81
N THR A 354 7.19 6.66 -5.97
CA THR A 354 7.59 7.20 -4.65
C THR A 354 8.76 8.17 -4.73
N GLU A 355 9.38 8.34 -5.91
CA GLU A 355 10.43 9.34 -6.11
C GLU A 355 9.79 10.71 -6.35
N LYS A 356 8.72 10.76 -7.14
CA LYS A 356 7.93 11.97 -7.40
C LYS A 356 6.77 12.16 -6.43
N MET A 357 6.49 11.16 -5.59
CA MET A 357 5.30 11.11 -4.73
C MET A 357 3.98 11.32 -5.50
N THR A 358 3.86 10.69 -6.67
CA THR A 358 2.67 10.88 -7.52
C THR A 358 1.55 9.92 -7.13
N LEU A 359 0.42 10.49 -6.71
CA LEU A 359 -0.76 9.74 -6.27
C LEU A 359 -1.78 9.57 -7.40
N TYR A 360 -2.17 8.33 -7.67
CA TYR A 360 -3.15 8.00 -8.72
C TYR A 360 -4.48 7.55 -8.11
N HIS A 361 -5.58 8.17 -8.52
CA HIS A 361 -6.93 7.72 -8.13
C HIS A 361 -7.34 6.51 -8.96
N MET A 362 -7.83 5.46 -8.28
CA MET A 362 -8.27 4.23 -8.91
C MET A 362 -9.79 4.06 -8.76
N ASN A 363 -10.45 3.73 -9.86
CA ASN A 363 -11.86 3.34 -9.84
C ASN A 363 -11.96 1.83 -9.60
N ILE A 364 -12.50 1.43 -8.45
CA ILE A 364 -12.73 0.00 -8.15
C ILE A 364 -13.69 -0.55 -9.21
N PRO A 365 -13.28 -1.57 -10.00
CA PRO A 365 -14.09 -2.12 -11.08
C PRO A 365 -15.48 -2.50 -10.59
N LYS A 366 -16.53 -2.11 -11.34
CA LYS A 366 -17.94 -2.41 -11.05
C LYS A 366 -18.49 -1.83 -9.74
N CYS A 367 -17.77 -0.97 -9.00
CA CYS A 367 -18.29 -0.35 -7.78
C CYS A 367 -19.22 0.86 -8.04
N GLY A 368 -19.03 1.55 -9.17
CA GLY A 368 -19.71 2.81 -9.48
C GLY A 368 -18.97 4.05 -8.96
N ILE A 369 -19.47 5.23 -9.31
CA ILE A 369 -18.91 6.53 -8.92
C ILE A 369 -20.05 7.37 -8.33
N PRO A 370 -20.04 7.69 -7.02
CA PRO A 370 -19.06 7.28 -6.01
C PRO A 370 -19.13 5.78 -5.65
N CYS A 371 -18.00 5.20 -5.24
CA CYS A 371 -17.94 3.82 -4.78
C CYS A 371 -18.43 3.72 -3.33
N ARG A 372 -19.59 3.09 -3.11
CA ARG A 372 -20.24 3.01 -1.79
C ARG A 372 -19.79 1.77 -1.02
N LEU A 373 -19.55 1.91 0.28
CA LEU A 373 -19.14 0.79 1.15
C LEU A 373 -20.12 -0.41 1.12
N LYS A 374 -21.43 -0.13 1.09
CA LYS A 374 -22.47 -1.16 0.98
C LYS A 374 -22.41 -1.96 -0.34
N THR A 375 -21.93 -1.34 -1.42
CA THR A 375 -21.77 -2.01 -2.72
C THR A 375 -20.62 -3.01 -2.66
N LEU A 376 -19.51 -2.64 -2.00
CA LEU A 376 -18.30 -3.46 -1.93
C LEU A 376 -18.53 -4.82 -1.27
N THR A 377 -19.37 -4.88 -0.23
CA THR A 377 -19.69 -6.14 0.46
C THR A 377 -20.33 -7.17 -0.48
N LYS A 378 -21.20 -6.71 -1.37
CA LYS A 378 -21.82 -7.57 -2.38
C LYS A 378 -20.85 -7.88 -3.51
N LEU A 379 -20.11 -6.87 -3.95
CA LEU A 379 -19.18 -6.97 -5.08
C LEU A 379 -18.05 -7.97 -4.82
N TRP A 380 -17.50 -7.98 -3.60
CA TRP A 380 -16.36 -8.83 -3.25
C TRP A 380 -16.78 -10.17 -2.64
N LYS A 381 -18.08 -10.44 -2.44
CA LYS A 381 -18.57 -11.64 -1.73
C LYS A 381 -17.88 -12.94 -2.15
N ASP A 382 -17.73 -13.16 -3.47
CA ASP A 382 -17.19 -14.41 -4.00
C ASP A 382 -15.67 -14.56 -3.75
N VAL A 383 -14.96 -13.47 -3.50
CA VAL A 383 -13.51 -13.44 -3.25
C VAL A 383 -13.17 -13.20 -1.77
N LEU A 384 -14.14 -13.20 -0.86
CA LEU A 384 -13.90 -13.09 0.59
C LEU A 384 -14.12 -14.46 1.25
N PRO A 385 -13.09 -15.07 1.87
CA PRO A 385 -13.26 -16.37 2.53
C PRO A 385 -14.20 -16.25 3.73
N GLU A 386 -15.09 -17.22 3.92
CA GLU A 386 -15.97 -17.30 5.09
C GLU A 386 -15.15 -17.82 6.28
N ASN A 387 -14.61 -19.03 6.13
CA ASN A 387 -13.61 -19.62 7.01
C ASN A 387 -12.43 -20.11 6.16
N TRP A 388 -11.30 -19.42 6.27
CA TRP A 388 -10.11 -19.73 5.48
C TRP A 388 -9.56 -21.13 5.77
N ASP A 389 -9.62 -21.60 7.02
CA ASP A 389 -9.09 -22.90 7.41
C ASP A 389 -9.89 -24.05 6.79
N ASP A 390 -11.23 -23.98 6.89
CA ASP A 390 -12.12 -24.99 6.31
C ASP A 390 -12.02 -24.99 4.78
N GLU A 391 -11.97 -23.81 4.17
CA GLU A 391 -11.89 -23.67 2.71
C GLU A 391 -10.54 -24.10 2.12
N CYS A 392 -9.48 -24.14 2.94
CA CYS A 392 -8.14 -24.60 2.55
C CYS A 392 -8.00 -26.12 2.48
N LEU A 393 -8.92 -26.87 3.08
CA LEU A 393 -8.96 -28.32 2.98
C LEU A 393 -9.24 -28.76 1.53
N LEU A 394 -8.67 -29.91 1.15
CA LEU A 394 -9.06 -30.56 -0.10
C LEU A 394 -10.47 -31.12 0.09
N LEU A 395 -11.34 -30.83 -0.88
CA LEU A 395 -12.72 -31.32 -0.93
C LEU A 395 -12.78 -32.80 -1.33
#